data_AF-A0A3N4JL53-F1
#
_entry.id   AF-A0A3N4JL53-F1
#
_cell.length_a   1.000
_cell.length_b   1.000
_cell.length_c   1.000
_cell.angle_alpha   90.00
_cell.angle_beta   90.00
_cell.angle_gamma   90.00
#
_symmetry.space_group_name_H-M   'P 1'
#
loop_
_entity.id
_entity.type
_entity.pdbx_description
1 polymer ?
#
loop_
_entity_poly.entity_id
_entity_poly.type
_entity_poly.pdbx_seq_one_letter_code
_entity_poly.pdbx_strand_id
1 'polypeptide(L)'
;FCRKAKELWKTTYPNLPAGLFVFSQGWFHRFLSRHHVVLRFVTNTAQSLPDSYKEDILSWLRFNRRNRILTPLISSLLQASPSPLSLHYICNDNQVGIPEHRICNVDETPLPWEFLAGRTYDIQEARTIWSRSTQSGSEKRQCRLFLCIFTDGVPRVPLVLIFTATTGTKIREQESHLWDNRVHVEFLPTGWMNEALFNKFILQFLVSIFGDQRALFVFDRY
;
A
#
# COMPACT_ATOMS: atom_id res chain seq x y z
N PHE A 1 14.18 -17.67 -4.74
CA PHE A 1 15.29 -17.41 -5.66
C PHE A 1 16.53 -18.26 -5.34
N CYS A 2 17.16 -18.13 -4.15
CA CYS A 2 18.40 -18.85 -3.80
C CYS A 2 18.32 -20.38 -3.96
N ARG A 3 17.21 -21.00 -3.54
CA ARG A 3 16.98 -22.44 -3.70
C ARG A 3 17.03 -22.87 -5.17
N LYS A 4 16.30 -22.15 -6.04
CA LYS A 4 16.24 -22.43 -7.48
C LYS A 4 17.58 -22.19 -8.19
N ALA A 5 18.35 -21.19 -7.77
CA ALA A 5 19.71 -20.97 -8.29
C ALA A 5 20.66 -22.13 -7.92
N LYS A 6 20.57 -22.65 -6.69
CA LYS A 6 21.34 -23.83 -6.26
C LYS A 6 20.91 -25.10 -7.00
N GLU A 7 19.62 -25.27 -7.27
CA GLU A 7 19.10 -26.37 -8.09
C GLU A 7 19.66 -26.29 -9.52
N LEU A 8 19.57 -25.12 -10.17
CA LEU A 8 20.12 -24.90 -11.50
C LEU A 8 21.63 -25.16 -11.56
N TRP A 9 22.40 -24.70 -10.56
CA TRP A 9 23.83 -24.98 -10.47
C TRP A 9 24.13 -26.48 -10.49
N LYS A 10 23.40 -27.28 -9.70
CA LYS A 10 23.58 -28.73 -9.65
C LYS A 10 23.26 -29.39 -11.00
N THR A 11 22.24 -28.91 -11.70
CA THR A 11 21.85 -29.45 -13.01
C THR A 11 22.84 -29.06 -14.11
N THR A 12 23.33 -27.81 -14.12
CA THR A 12 24.22 -27.30 -15.17
C THR A 12 25.67 -27.78 -14.97
N TYR A 13 26.12 -27.95 -13.73
CA TYR A 13 27.48 -28.36 -13.39
C TYR A 13 27.48 -29.59 -12.46
N PRO A 14 27.02 -30.76 -12.94
CA PRO A 14 26.84 -31.94 -12.10
C PRO A 14 28.15 -32.47 -11.50
N ASN A 15 29.28 -32.21 -12.17
CA ASN A 15 30.61 -32.68 -11.78
C ASN A 15 31.29 -31.75 -10.76
N LEU A 16 30.71 -30.58 -10.43
CA LEU A 16 31.28 -29.64 -9.49
C LEU A 16 30.57 -29.72 -8.12
N PRO A 17 31.31 -29.69 -7.00
CA PRO A 17 30.70 -29.74 -5.68
C PRO A 17 29.78 -28.55 -5.44
N ALA A 18 28.60 -28.81 -4.87
CA ALA A 18 27.57 -27.80 -4.62
C ALA A 18 28.05 -26.64 -3.72
N GLY A 19 29.09 -26.87 -2.91
CA GLY A 19 29.69 -25.85 -2.03
C GLY A 19 30.49 -24.77 -2.77
N LEU A 20 30.88 -24.97 -4.03
CA LEU A 20 31.58 -23.95 -4.84
C LEU A 20 30.67 -22.76 -5.17
N PHE A 21 29.36 -22.99 -5.29
CA PHE A 21 28.40 -21.93 -5.61
C PHE A 21 27.83 -21.30 -4.33
N VAL A 22 28.51 -20.26 -3.86
CA VAL A 22 28.06 -19.46 -2.72
C VAL A 22 27.15 -18.34 -3.23
N PHE A 23 25.89 -18.70 -3.53
CA PHE A 23 24.88 -17.69 -3.86
C PHE A 23 24.55 -16.85 -2.62
N SER A 24 24.86 -15.56 -2.68
CA SER A 24 24.50 -14.55 -1.68
C SER A 24 23.96 -13.29 -2.36
N GLN A 25 23.25 -12.44 -1.61
CA GLN A 25 22.82 -11.14 -2.14
C GLN A 25 24.00 -10.29 -2.59
N GLY A 26 25.10 -10.27 -1.82
CA GLY A 26 26.32 -9.55 -2.20
C GLY A 26 26.94 -10.07 -3.49
N TRP A 27 26.98 -11.40 -3.68
CA TRP A 27 27.44 -12.01 -4.94
C TRP A 27 26.57 -11.56 -6.11
N PHE A 28 25.24 -11.59 -5.95
CA PHE A 28 24.29 -11.22 -7.00
C PHE A 28 24.43 -9.75 -7.41
N HIS A 29 24.49 -8.81 -6.46
CA HIS A 29 24.69 -7.39 -6.77
C HIS A 29 26.05 -7.14 -7.46
N ARG A 30 27.12 -7.81 -7.01
CA ARG A 30 28.43 -7.72 -7.68
C ARG A 30 28.42 -8.32 -9.07
N PHE A 31 27.66 -9.40 -9.29
CA PHE A 31 27.48 -10.00 -10.61
C PHE A 31 26.77 -9.02 -11.56
N LEU A 32 25.65 -8.46 -11.12
CA LEU A 32 24.91 -7.45 -11.88
C LEU A 32 25.81 -6.26 -12.26
N SER A 33 26.57 -5.73 -11.29
CA SER A 33 27.51 -4.63 -11.52
C SER A 33 28.62 -4.99 -12.53
N ARG A 34 29.26 -6.15 -12.39
CA ARG A 34 30.34 -6.60 -13.30
C ARG A 34 29.89 -6.77 -14.74
N HIS A 35 28.62 -7.13 -14.94
CA HIS A 35 28.05 -7.36 -16.26
C HIS A 35 27.17 -6.21 -16.76
N HIS A 36 27.22 -5.04 -16.09
CA HIS A 36 26.40 -3.87 -16.43
C HIS A 36 24.90 -4.19 -16.56
N VAL A 37 24.41 -5.13 -15.75
CA VAL A 37 22.99 -5.53 -15.71
C VAL A 37 22.31 -4.73 -14.61
N VAL A 38 21.21 -4.07 -14.95
CA VAL A 38 20.43 -3.25 -14.03
C VAL A 38 18.98 -3.72 -14.01
N LEU A 39 18.32 -3.53 -12.87
CA LEU A 39 16.87 -3.72 -12.78
C LEU A 39 16.18 -2.52 -13.45
N ARG A 40 15.32 -2.80 -14.42
CA ARG A 40 14.56 -1.82 -15.19
C ARG A 40 13.07 -1.98 -14.88
N PHE A 41 12.34 -0.87 -14.97
CA PHE A 41 10.91 -0.79 -14.69
C PHE A 41 10.19 -0.31 -15.94
N VAL A 42 9.03 -0.89 -16.23
CA VAL A 42 8.10 -0.34 -17.22
C VAL A 42 7.55 0.97 -16.65
N THR A 43 7.81 2.08 -17.34
CA THR A 43 7.23 3.38 -16.99
C THR A 43 5.84 3.47 -17.59
N ASN A 44 4.80 3.56 -16.76
CA ASN A 44 3.50 4.01 -17.25
C ASN A 44 3.56 5.52 -17.49
N THR A 45 2.93 5.97 -18.57
CA THR A 45 2.81 7.37 -18.95
C THR A 45 2.22 8.17 -17.77
N ALA A 46 2.92 9.24 -17.37
CA ALA A 46 2.42 10.15 -16.34
C ALA A 46 1.10 10.79 -16.80
N GLN A 47 0.11 10.83 -15.90
CA GLN A 47 -1.06 11.67 -16.11
C GLN A 47 -0.60 13.14 -16.08
N SER A 48 -1.07 13.95 -17.03
CA SER A 48 -0.84 15.40 -17.01
C SER A 48 -1.55 16.00 -15.80
N LEU A 49 -0.83 16.78 -15.00
CA LEU A 49 -1.41 17.50 -13.88
C LEU A 49 -2.46 18.51 -14.39
N PRO A 50 -3.62 18.63 -13.74
CA PRO A 50 -4.57 19.70 -14.03
C PRO A 50 -3.95 21.07 -13.80
N ASP A 51 -4.36 22.09 -14.53
CA ASP A 51 -3.81 23.45 -14.39
C ASP A 51 -4.03 24.04 -12.97
N SER A 52 -5.10 23.62 -12.27
CA SER A 52 -5.48 24.09 -10.93
C SER A 52 -4.86 23.30 -9.76
N TYR A 53 -3.97 22.33 -10.02
CA TYR A 53 -3.56 21.37 -8.98
C TYR A 53 -2.94 22.05 -7.75
N LYS A 54 -2.26 23.19 -7.93
CA LYS A 54 -1.62 23.91 -6.83
C LYS A 54 -2.65 24.55 -5.91
N GLU A 55 -3.66 25.19 -6.49
CA GLU A 55 -4.76 25.84 -5.79
C GLU A 55 -5.56 24.81 -5.00
N ASP A 56 -5.83 23.65 -5.60
CA ASP A 56 -6.56 22.54 -4.98
C ASP A 56 -5.76 21.96 -3.79
N ILE A 57 -4.47 21.69 -3.97
CA ILE A 57 -3.58 21.25 -2.89
C ILE A 57 -3.52 22.28 -1.78
N LEU A 58 -3.35 23.57 -2.09
CA LEU A 58 -3.28 24.63 -1.08
C LEU A 58 -4.60 24.77 -0.31
N SER A 59 -5.73 24.66 -1.00
CA SER A 59 -7.06 24.67 -0.39
C SER A 59 -7.22 23.50 0.59
N TRP A 60 -6.84 22.29 0.15
CA TRP A 60 -6.87 21.08 0.98
C TRP A 60 -5.96 21.17 2.21
N LEU A 61 -4.71 21.64 2.05
CA LEU A 61 -3.77 21.82 3.15
C LEU A 61 -4.30 22.85 4.18
N ARG A 62 -4.90 23.95 3.70
CA ARG A 62 -5.54 24.95 4.57
C ARG A 62 -6.75 24.37 5.31
N PHE A 63 -7.56 23.55 4.65
CA PHE A 63 -8.68 22.85 5.27
C PHE A 63 -8.21 21.91 6.39
N ASN A 64 -7.24 21.05 6.12
CA ASN A 64 -6.67 20.12 7.11
C ASN A 64 -6.10 20.86 8.32
N ARG A 65 -5.35 21.95 8.07
CA ARG A 65 -4.77 22.77 9.15
C ARG A 65 -5.82 23.41 10.06
N ARG A 66 -6.96 23.84 9.51
CA ARG A 66 -8.05 24.45 10.29
C ARG A 66 -8.86 23.42 11.07
N ASN A 67 -9.01 22.20 10.54
CA ASN A 67 -9.94 21.22 11.09
C ASN A 67 -9.25 20.15 11.97
N ARG A 68 -7.93 20.15 12.15
CA ARG A 68 -7.24 19.16 13.01
C ARG A 68 -7.07 19.68 14.43
N ILE A 69 -7.49 18.89 15.43
CA ILE A 69 -6.99 19.04 16.81
C ILE A 69 -5.67 18.30 16.86
N LEU A 70 -4.58 19.02 17.07
CA LEU A 70 -3.30 18.41 17.37
C LEU A 70 -3.34 17.89 18.79
N THR A 71 -3.12 16.60 18.98
CA THR A 71 -2.84 16.06 20.31
C THR A 71 -1.53 16.68 20.77
N PRO A 72 -1.47 17.41 21.91
CA PRO A 72 -0.20 17.87 22.45
C PRO A 72 0.66 16.63 22.70
N LEU A 73 1.82 16.56 22.05
CA LEU A 73 2.85 15.56 22.32
C LEU A 73 3.41 15.85 23.72
N ILE A 74 2.68 15.43 24.76
CA ILE A 74 3.06 15.48 26.16
C ILE A 74 3.35 16.93 26.64
N SER A 75 2.52 17.45 27.55
CA SER A 75 2.98 18.46 28.50
C SER A 75 4.14 17.86 29.30
N SER A 76 5.37 17.97 28.79
CA SER A 76 6.55 17.72 29.61
C SER A 76 6.48 18.74 30.75
N LEU A 77 6.33 18.25 31.97
CA LEU A 77 6.35 19.01 33.23
C LEU A 77 7.67 19.77 33.49
N LEU A 78 8.48 20.01 32.48
CA LEU A 78 9.72 20.75 32.56
C LEU A 78 9.73 21.80 31.46
N GLN A 79 9.51 23.04 31.87
CA GLN A 79 9.86 24.23 31.13
C GLN A 79 11.30 24.10 30.61
N ALA A 80 11.46 24.20 29.30
CA ALA A 80 12.68 24.70 28.70
C ALA A 80 12.26 25.62 27.56
N SER A 81 12.85 26.81 27.56
CA SER A 81 12.63 27.96 26.67
C SER A 81 12.08 27.64 25.27
N PRO A 82 11.16 28.46 24.72
CA PRO A 82 10.66 28.26 23.36
C PRO A 82 11.83 28.36 22.38
N SER A 83 12.16 27.24 21.73
CA SER A 83 13.08 27.27 20.61
C SER A 83 12.39 28.00 19.44
N PRO A 84 13.11 28.75 18.59
CA PRO A 84 12.52 29.37 17.39
C PRO A 84 11.92 28.35 16.40
N LEU A 85 12.18 27.05 16.61
CA LEU A 85 11.70 25.93 15.80
C LEU A 85 10.58 25.13 16.46
N SER A 86 10.14 25.48 17.68
CA SER A 86 8.87 24.96 18.17
C SER A 86 7.78 25.66 17.36
N LEU A 87 7.26 24.95 16.35
CA LEU A 87 6.01 25.27 15.69
C LEU A 87 4.93 25.33 16.76
N HIS A 88 4.80 26.47 17.44
CA HIS A 88 3.65 26.81 18.22
C HIS A 88 2.54 26.98 17.18
N TYR A 89 1.85 25.88 16.88
CA TYR A 89 0.71 25.93 16.00
C TYR A 89 -0.28 26.87 16.66
N ILE A 90 -0.45 28.06 16.07
CA ILE A 90 -1.57 28.96 16.37
C ILE A 90 -2.80 28.26 15.81
N CYS A 91 -3.26 27.22 16.50
CA CYS A 91 -4.62 26.73 16.38
C CYS A 91 -5.43 27.67 17.28
N ASN A 92 -6.45 28.31 16.72
CA ASN A 92 -7.43 29.03 17.51
C ASN A 92 -7.96 28.05 18.58
N ASP A 93 -7.69 28.32 19.86
CA ASP A 93 -8.15 27.51 21.01
C ASP A 93 -9.69 27.39 21.09
N ASN A 94 -10.42 28.11 20.24
CA ASN A 94 -11.88 28.10 20.14
C ASN A 94 -12.44 27.23 19.00
N GLN A 95 -11.64 26.44 18.27
CA GLN A 95 -12.15 25.58 17.18
C GLN A 95 -12.33 24.11 17.59
N VAL A 96 -13.56 23.62 17.44
CA VAL A 96 -13.95 22.20 17.50
C VAL A 96 -13.37 21.48 16.27
N GLY A 97 -12.06 21.20 16.31
CA GLY A 97 -11.42 20.37 15.29
C GLY A 97 -11.77 18.88 15.46
N ILE A 98 -11.22 18.05 14.59
CA ILE A 98 -11.44 16.61 14.54
C ILE A 98 -10.20 15.93 15.15
N PRO A 99 -10.36 15.07 16.17
CA PRO A 99 -9.26 14.28 16.73
C PRO A 99 -8.64 13.34 15.70
N GLU A 100 -7.34 13.05 15.82
CA GLU A 100 -6.59 12.22 14.86
C GLU A 100 -7.15 10.80 14.70
N HIS A 101 -7.63 10.20 15.78
CA HIS A 101 -8.30 8.89 15.77
C HIS A 101 -9.66 8.90 15.03
N ARG A 102 -10.14 10.08 14.60
CA ARG A 102 -11.36 10.27 13.79
C ARG A 102 -11.08 10.81 12.39
N ILE A 103 -9.81 10.85 11.99
CA ILE A 103 -9.40 11.22 10.65
C ILE A 103 -8.81 9.97 10.01
N CYS A 104 -9.44 9.46 8.96
CA CYS A 104 -8.94 8.29 8.24
C CYS A 104 -8.99 8.48 6.72
N ASN A 105 -8.01 7.86 6.06
CA ASN A 105 -7.90 7.76 4.61
C ASN A 105 -8.20 6.33 4.19
N VAL A 106 -8.97 6.15 3.11
CA VAL A 106 -9.13 4.85 2.45
C VAL A 106 -8.60 4.89 1.03
N ASP A 107 -8.01 3.78 0.62
CA ASP A 107 -7.56 3.59 -0.76
C ASP A 107 -7.63 2.11 -1.14
N GLU A 108 -7.76 1.85 -2.44
CA GLU A 108 -7.77 0.53 -3.05
C GLU A 108 -6.55 0.34 -3.94
N THR A 109 -5.72 -0.66 -3.59
CA THR A 109 -4.52 -0.98 -4.37
C THR A 109 -4.55 -2.43 -4.87
N PRO A 110 -4.15 -2.70 -6.12
CA PRO A 110 -3.99 -4.07 -6.58
C PRO A 110 -2.90 -4.80 -5.79
N LEU A 111 -3.20 -6.02 -5.33
CA LEU A 111 -2.23 -6.91 -4.68
C LEU A 111 -1.87 -8.06 -5.63
N PRO A 112 -0.78 -7.93 -6.40
CA PRO A 112 -0.40 -8.92 -7.38
C PRO A 112 0.18 -10.19 -6.72
N TRP A 113 -0.10 -11.36 -7.31
CA TRP A 113 0.56 -12.61 -6.94
C TRP A 113 2.00 -12.73 -7.46
N GLU A 114 2.35 -11.92 -8.46
CA GLU A 114 3.70 -11.86 -9.03
C GLU A 114 4.42 -10.60 -8.55
N PHE A 115 5.42 -10.78 -7.67
CA PHE A 115 6.15 -9.70 -7.00
C PHE A 115 7.07 -8.86 -7.91
N LEU A 116 7.14 -9.18 -9.22
CA LEU A 116 8.06 -8.55 -10.18
C LEU A 116 7.42 -8.23 -11.54
N ALA A 117 6.09 -8.16 -11.61
CA ALA A 117 5.41 -7.71 -12.82
C ALA A 117 5.93 -6.32 -13.25
N GLY A 118 6.19 -6.13 -14.55
CA GLY A 118 6.74 -4.88 -15.08
C GLY A 118 8.20 -4.58 -14.71
N ARG A 119 8.95 -5.55 -14.16
CA ARG A 119 10.38 -5.43 -13.89
C ARG A 119 11.18 -6.45 -14.69
N THR A 120 12.32 -6.04 -15.23
CA THR A 120 13.24 -6.96 -15.91
C THR A 120 14.69 -6.55 -15.69
N TYR A 121 15.59 -7.51 -15.70
CA TYR A 121 17.03 -7.24 -15.71
C TYR A 121 17.47 -7.10 -17.17
N ASP A 122 18.13 -5.99 -17.49
CA ASP A 122 18.67 -5.74 -18.83
C ASP A 122 20.00 -4.97 -18.72
N ILE A 123 20.72 -4.88 -19.84
CA ILE A 123 21.96 -4.14 -19.96
C ILE A 123 21.67 -2.64 -19.76
N GLN A 124 22.51 -1.97 -18.97
CA GLN A 124 22.37 -0.57 -18.58
C GLN A 124 22.26 0.40 -19.76
N GLU A 125 22.81 0.06 -20.92
CA GLU A 125 22.81 0.91 -22.11
C GLU A 125 21.66 0.61 -23.09
N ALA A 126 20.83 -0.40 -22.80
CA ALA A 126 19.68 -0.74 -23.64
C ALA A 126 18.66 0.41 -23.66
N ARG A 127 18.36 0.92 -24.87
CA ARG A 127 17.33 1.97 -25.12
C ARG A 127 15.91 1.39 -25.18
N THR A 128 15.77 0.17 -25.69
CA THR A 128 14.49 -0.54 -25.81
C THR A 128 14.63 -1.86 -25.07
N ILE A 129 13.74 -2.10 -24.13
CA ILE A 129 13.77 -3.26 -23.24
C ILE A 129 12.49 -4.06 -23.45
N TRP A 130 12.64 -5.32 -23.84
CA TRP A 130 11.51 -6.24 -23.92
C TRP A 130 11.21 -6.77 -22.52
N SER A 131 10.17 -6.23 -21.90
CA SER A 131 9.63 -6.83 -20.68
C SER A 131 8.68 -7.96 -21.06
N ARG A 132 8.76 -9.08 -20.33
CA ARG A 132 7.79 -10.16 -20.47
C ARG A 132 6.44 -9.59 -20.04
N SER A 133 5.48 -9.53 -20.96
CA SER A 133 4.10 -9.25 -20.58
C SER A 133 3.65 -10.34 -19.62
N THR A 134 3.06 -9.94 -18.51
CA THR A 134 2.32 -10.85 -17.64
C THR A 134 1.32 -11.57 -18.55
N GLN A 135 1.39 -12.90 -18.63
CA GLN A 135 0.51 -13.67 -19.51
C GLN A 135 -0.94 -13.21 -19.31
N SER A 136 -1.66 -12.99 -20.40
CA SER A 136 -3.04 -12.50 -20.36
C SER A 136 -3.87 -13.36 -19.41
N GLY A 137 -4.24 -12.79 -18.26
CA GLY A 137 -4.97 -13.48 -17.20
C GLY A 137 -4.26 -13.56 -15.85
N SER A 138 -2.92 -13.54 -15.76
CA SER A 138 -2.23 -13.48 -14.45
C SER A 138 -2.47 -12.14 -13.73
N GLU A 139 -2.52 -11.04 -14.47
CA GLU A 139 -2.99 -9.74 -13.94
C GLU A 139 -4.45 -9.80 -13.46
N LYS A 140 -5.29 -10.65 -14.07
CA LYS A 140 -6.66 -10.87 -13.62
C LYS A 140 -6.75 -11.75 -12.36
N ARG A 141 -5.65 -12.44 -12.01
CA ARG A 141 -5.57 -13.27 -10.81
C ARG A 141 -5.16 -12.48 -9.57
N GLN A 142 -4.93 -11.17 -9.65
CA GLN A 142 -4.71 -10.36 -8.46
C GLN A 142 -5.97 -10.30 -7.57
N CYS A 143 -5.77 -10.18 -6.26
CA CYS A 143 -6.81 -9.64 -5.40
C CYS A 143 -6.58 -8.15 -5.24
N ARG A 144 -7.60 -7.41 -4.81
CA ARG A 144 -7.44 -6.01 -4.44
C ARG A 144 -7.42 -5.87 -2.93
N LEU A 145 -6.51 -5.03 -2.46
CA LEU A 145 -6.41 -4.65 -1.07
C LEU A 145 -7.09 -3.30 -0.91
N PHE A 146 -8.18 -3.27 -0.14
CA PHE A 146 -8.79 -2.05 0.33
C PHE A 146 -8.35 -1.79 1.77
N LEU A 147 -7.72 -0.64 1.99
CA LEU A 147 -7.06 -0.30 3.24
C LEU A 147 -7.62 1.01 3.79
N CYS A 148 -7.84 1.03 5.10
CA CYS A 148 -8.21 2.23 5.85
C CYS A 148 -7.13 2.53 6.89
N ILE A 149 -6.57 3.73 6.84
CA ILE A 149 -5.49 4.17 7.74
C ILE A 149 -5.97 5.39 8.52
N PHE A 150 -5.81 5.34 9.84
CA PHE A 150 -6.09 6.46 10.73
C PHE A 150 -4.85 7.34 10.90
N THR A 151 -5.07 8.63 11.15
CA THR A 151 -3.99 9.63 11.25
C THR A 151 -3.04 9.36 12.42
N ASP A 152 -3.53 8.69 13.48
CA ASP A 152 -2.72 8.27 14.62
C ASP A 152 -1.96 6.95 14.39
N GLY A 153 -2.09 6.34 13.21
CA GLY A 153 -1.41 5.10 12.83
C GLY A 153 -1.92 3.83 13.53
N VAL A 154 -2.99 3.92 14.33
CA VAL A 154 -3.54 2.75 15.03
C VAL A 154 -4.57 2.04 14.12
N PRO A 155 -4.38 0.75 13.79
CA PRO A 155 -5.33 0.00 12.99
C PRO A 155 -6.58 -0.31 13.82
N ARG A 156 -7.73 0.20 13.39
CA ARG A 156 -9.04 -0.01 14.07
C ARG A 156 -10.05 -0.81 13.27
N VAL A 157 -9.82 -0.92 11.96
CA VAL A 157 -10.67 -1.65 11.03
C VAL A 157 -9.84 -2.71 10.31
N PRO A 158 -10.44 -3.85 9.94
CA PRO A 158 -9.72 -4.87 9.22
C PRO A 158 -9.33 -4.40 7.81
N LEU A 159 -8.25 -4.98 7.28
CA LEU A 159 -7.94 -4.84 5.86
C LEU A 159 -8.94 -5.66 5.07
N VAL A 160 -9.43 -5.13 3.94
CA VAL A 160 -10.37 -5.86 3.09
C VAL A 160 -9.64 -6.42 1.87
N LEU A 161 -9.66 -7.74 1.71
CA LEU A 161 -9.17 -8.42 0.50
C LEU A 161 -10.36 -8.78 -0.40
N ILE A 162 -10.33 -8.28 -1.63
CA ILE A 162 -11.37 -8.51 -2.62
C ILE A 162 -10.85 -9.44 -3.71
N PHE A 163 -11.43 -10.63 -3.81
CA PHE A 163 -11.11 -11.61 -4.83
C PHE A 163 -12.15 -11.58 -5.95
N THR A 164 -11.69 -11.73 -7.19
CA THR A 164 -12.56 -11.86 -8.37
C THR A 164 -13.21 -13.24 -8.39
N ALA A 165 -14.51 -13.33 -8.06
CA ALA A 165 -15.28 -14.56 -8.18
C ALA A 165 -16.78 -14.27 -8.25
N THR A 166 -17.52 -15.08 -9.00
CA THR A 166 -18.99 -14.98 -9.07
C THR A 166 -19.65 -15.31 -7.73
N THR A 167 -19.07 -16.29 -7.02
CA THR A 167 -19.49 -16.74 -5.69
C THR A 167 -18.27 -17.18 -4.89
N GLY A 168 -18.20 -16.80 -3.62
CA GLY A 168 -17.15 -17.22 -2.69
C GLY A 168 -17.64 -18.05 -1.49
N THR A 169 -18.92 -18.45 -1.47
CA THR A 169 -19.54 -19.11 -0.31
C THR A 169 -18.84 -20.42 0.07
N LYS A 170 -18.59 -21.30 -0.90
CA LYS A 170 -17.88 -22.57 -0.65
C LYS A 170 -16.47 -22.36 -0.08
N ILE A 171 -15.73 -21.40 -0.62
CA ILE A 171 -14.38 -21.08 -0.13
C ILE A 171 -14.47 -20.52 1.28
N ARG A 172 -15.42 -19.63 1.55
CA ARG A 172 -15.63 -19.10 2.90
C ARG A 172 -16.01 -20.21 3.89
N GLU A 173 -16.92 -21.11 3.54
CA GLU A 173 -17.30 -22.25 4.40
C GLU A 173 -16.10 -23.16 4.70
N GLN A 174 -15.26 -23.42 3.70
CA GLN A 174 -14.13 -24.34 3.83
C GLN A 174 -12.91 -23.70 4.49
N GLU A 175 -12.62 -22.43 4.23
CA GLU A 175 -11.32 -21.82 4.55
C GLU A 175 -11.41 -20.65 5.54
N SER A 176 -12.60 -20.11 5.83
CA SER A 176 -12.69 -18.91 6.68
C SER A 176 -12.07 -19.07 8.07
N HIS A 177 -12.08 -20.28 8.60
CA HIS A 177 -11.46 -20.62 9.87
C HIS A 177 -9.92 -20.56 9.85
N LEU A 178 -9.31 -20.55 8.67
CA LEU A 178 -7.87 -20.43 8.45
C LEU A 178 -7.42 -18.97 8.27
N TRP A 179 -8.37 -18.05 8.06
CA TRP A 179 -8.05 -16.65 7.78
C TRP A 179 -7.66 -15.91 9.07
N ASP A 180 -6.73 -14.95 8.93
CA ASP A 180 -6.35 -14.06 10.02
C ASP A 180 -7.56 -13.18 10.39
N ASN A 181 -7.87 -13.08 11.69
CA ASN A 181 -9.02 -12.33 12.20
C ASN A 181 -8.93 -10.82 11.94
N ARG A 182 -7.75 -10.30 11.56
CA ARG A 182 -7.54 -8.89 11.18
C ARG A 182 -7.84 -8.63 9.69
N VAL A 183 -8.17 -9.66 8.93
CA VAL A 183 -8.44 -9.57 7.49
C VAL A 183 -9.90 -9.92 7.23
N HIS A 184 -10.58 -9.03 6.51
CA HIS A 184 -11.92 -9.25 6.02
C HIS A 184 -11.84 -9.63 4.54
N VAL A 185 -12.32 -10.82 4.19
CA VAL A 185 -12.27 -11.31 2.81
C VAL A 185 -13.62 -11.14 2.15
N GLU A 186 -13.65 -10.66 0.92
CA GLU A 186 -14.84 -10.51 0.08
C GLU A 186 -14.61 -11.05 -1.33
N PHE A 187 -15.69 -11.50 -1.96
CA PHE A 187 -15.67 -12.07 -3.31
C PHE A 187 -16.66 -11.30 -4.18
N LEU A 188 -16.17 -10.70 -5.25
CA LEU A 188 -16.99 -9.90 -6.17
C LEU A 188 -16.72 -10.34 -7.63
N PRO A 189 -17.75 -10.41 -8.50
CA PRO A 189 -17.55 -10.76 -9.90
C PRO A 189 -16.60 -9.81 -10.64
N THR A 190 -16.61 -8.54 -10.23
CA THR A 190 -15.74 -7.49 -10.79
C THR A 190 -14.34 -7.51 -10.19
N GLY A 191 -14.18 -7.95 -8.94
CA GLY A 191 -12.91 -7.92 -8.22
C GLY A 191 -12.44 -6.53 -7.77
N TRP A 192 -13.29 -5.50 -7.84
CA TRP A 192 -13.05 -4.16 -7.26
C TRP A 192 -14.12 -3.80 -6.23
N MET A 193 -13.78 -2.87 -5.34
CA MET A 193 -14.74 -2.23 -4.45
C MET A 193 -15.89 -1.63 -5.25
N ASN A 194 -17.13 -1.91 -4.83
CA ASN A 194 -18.33 -1.30 -5.39
C ASN A 194 -19.09 -0.55 -4.29
N GLU A 195 -20.07 0.26 -4.69
CA GLU A 195 -20.86 1.08 -3.77
C GLU A 195 -21.51 0.26 -2.64
N ALA A 196 -22.07 -0.91 -2.96
CA ALA A 196 -22.72 -1.77 -1.97
C ALA A 196 -21.73 -2.29 -0.90
N LEU A 197 -20.55 -2.75 -1.33
CA LEU A 197 -19.51 -3.22 -0.41
C LEU A 197 -18.89 -2.06 0.38
N PHE A 198 -18.72 -0.89 -0.23
CA PHE A 198 -18.21 0.30 0.43
C PHE A 198 -19.16 0.80 1.52
N ASN A 199 -20.46 0.85 1.23
CA ASN A 199 -21.49 1.18 2.22
C ASN A 199 -21.50 0.16 3.37
N LYS A 200 -21.41 -1.15 3.06
CA LYS A 200 -21.29 -2.19 4.08
C LYS A 200 -20.05 -1.97 4.95
N PHE A 201 -18.91 -1.64 4.35
CA PHE A 201 -17.68 -1.35 5.08
C PHE A 201 -17.85 -0.17 6.04
N ILE A 202 -18.43 0.95 5.58
CA ILE A 202 -18.68 2.13 6.41
C ILE A 202 -19.59 1.77 7.59
N LEU A 203 -20.74 1.16 7.33
CA LEU A 203 -21.73 0.83 8.35
C LEU A 203 -21.21 -0.18 9.36
N GLN A 204 -20.46 -1.19 8.91
CA GLN A 204 -19.97 -2.26 9.76
C GLN A 204 -18.76 -1.84 10.60
N PHE A 205 -17.82 -1.09 10.02
CA PHE A 205 -16.51 -0.86 10.63
C PHE A 205 -16.28 0.60 11.07
N LEU A 206 -16.78 1.59 10.34
CA LEU A 206 -16.49 3.00 10.65
C LEU A 206 -17.55 3.63 11.57
N VAL A 207 -18.83 3.35 11.35
CA VAL A 207 -19.91 3.90 12.19
C VAL A 207 -19.75 3.50 13.65
N SER A 208 -19.34 2.26 13.92
CA SER A 208 -19.08 1.77 15.29
C SER A 208 -17.90 2.47 15.97
N ILE A 209 -16.95 3.02 15.20
CA ILE A 209 -15.79 3.76 15.72
C ILE A 209 -16.15 5.22 15.98
N PHE A 210 -16.90 5.85 15.08
CA PHE A 210 -17.19 7.29 15.16
C PHE A 210 -18.41 7.60 16.02
N GLY A 211 -19.42 6.72 16.05
CA GLY A 211 -20.72 7.02 16.67
C GLY A 211 -21.34 8.30 16.08
N ASP A 212 -21.97 9.10 16.94
CA ASP A 212 -22.60 10.38 16.54
C ASP A 212 -21.63 11.56 16.46
N GLN A 213 -20.32 11.28 16.43
CA GLN A 213 -19.30 12.30 16.52
C GLN A 213 -18.77 12.71 15.15
N ARG A 214 -18.30 13.97 15.06
CA ARG A 214 -17.68 14.48 13.84
C ARG A 214 -16.38 13.71 13.53
N ALA A 215 -16.27 13.24 12.29
CA ALA A 215 -15.11 12.55 11.74
C ALA A 215 -14.75 13.13 10.36
N LEU A 216 -13.51 12.94 9.92
CA LEU A 216 -13.05 13.27 8.57
C LEU A 216 -12.67 11.98 7.86
N PHE A 217 -13.39 11.69 6.79
CA PHE A 217 -13.16 10.54 5.95
C PHE A 217 -12.65 11.01 4.60
N VAL A 218 -11.44 10.58 4.25
CA VAL A 218 -10.74 10.98 3.02
C VAL A 218 -10.67 9.78 2.09
N PHE A 219 -11.07 9.99 0.85
CA PHE A 219 -11.04 8.98 -0.20
C PHE A 219 -11.04 9.67 -1.56
N ASP A 220 -10.55 8.98 -2.58
CA ASP A 220 -10.55 9.50 -3.94
C ASP A 220 -11.99 9.59 -4.48
N ARG A 221 -12.26 10.70 -5.16
CA ARG A 221 -13.49 10.86 -5.94
C ARG A 221 -13.29 10.15 -7.28
N TYR A 222 -13.86 8.95 -7.41
CA TYR A 222 -13.96 8.22 -8.67
C TYR A 222 -14.84 8.94 -9.70
#